data_AF-A0A530YSJ2-F1
#
_entry.id   AF-A0A530YSJ2-F1
#
_cell.length_a   1.000
_cell.length_b   1.000
_cell.length_c   1.000
_cell.angle_alpha   90.00
_cell.angle_beta   90.00
_cell.angle_gamma   90.00
#
_symmetry.space_group_name_H-M   'P 1'
#
loop_
_entity.id
_entity.type
_entity.pdbx_description
1 polymer ?
#
loop_
_entity_poly.entity_id
_entity_poly.type
_entity_poly.pdbx_seq_one_letter_code
_entity_poly.pdbx_strand_id
1 'polypeptide(L)'
;MLLCFSHLRWNFVHQRPQHILTLASKQQQLIYFEEPVFEERHYPFMRVTDESPMIRTVTPVLPAGISATKADAIQRRFVDQILTSAPHDRLTVWYYTPM
;
A
#
# COMPACT_ATOMS: atom_id res chain seq x y z
N MET A 1 -4.25 -10.51 -8.28
CA MET A 1 -4.14 -9.34 -7.39
C MET A 1 -2.89 -8.58 -7.76
N LEU A 2 -2.98 -7.24 -7.81
CA LEU A 2 -1.86 -6.34 -8.07
C LEU A 2 -1.55 -5.56 -6.78
N LEU A 3 -0.35 -5.74 -6.24
CA LEU A 3 0.17 -4.98 -5.11
C LEU A 3 1.19 -3.97 -5.63
N CYS A 4 0.89 -2.68 -5.51
CA CYS A 4 1.76 -1.60 -5.96
C CYS A 4 2.37 -0.88 -4.75
N PHE A 5 3.69 -0.96 -4.60
CA PHE A 5 4.45 -0.18 -3.63
C PHE A 5 4.79 1.18 -4.23
N SER A 6 4.43 2.27 -3.56
CA SER A 6 4.61 3.61 -4.08
C SER A 6 5.21 4.58 -3.05
N HIS A 7 6.25 5.29 -3.50
CA HIS A 7 6.82 6.43 -2.78
C HIS A 7 5.92 7.69 -2.82
N LEU A 8 4.95 7.75 -3.75
CA LEU A 8 3.96 8.82 -3.83
C LEU A 8 2.64 8.36 -3.23
N ARG A 9 1.93 9.30 -2.60
CA ARG A 9 0.55 9.06 -2.15
C ARG A 9 -0.39 9.00 -3.34
N TRP A 10 -1.45 8.21 -3.21
CA TRP A 10 -2.49 8.12 -4.23
C TRP A 10 -3.14 9.48 -4.52
N ASN A 11 -3.38 10.28 -3.48
CA ASN A 11 -4.03 11.61 -3.58
C ASN A 11 -3.08 12.74 -4.01
N PHE A 12 -1.82 12.45 -4.36
CA PHE A 12 -0.95 13.44 -5.00
C PHE A 12 -1.37 13.64 -6.48
N VAL A 13 -0.81 14.67 -7.12
CA VAL A 13 -1.10 15.07 -8.52
C VAL A 13 -1.33 13.84 -9.40
N HIS A 14 -2.47 13.80 -10.10
CA HIS A 14 -2.80 12.71 -11.02
C HIS A 14 -1.69 12.54 -12.07
N GLN A 15 -0.92 11.47 -11.95
CA GLN A 15 0.17 11.12 -12.86
C GLN A 15 -0.19 9.89 -13.71
N ARG A 16 0.54 9.70 -14.82
CA ARG A 16 0.39 8.54 -15.73
C ARG A 16 0.28 7.16 -15.04
N PRO A 17 0.98 6.87 -13.92
CA PRO A 17 0.86 5.59 -13.23
C PRO A 17 -0.56 5.32 -12.73
N GLN A 18 -1.29 6.34 -12.26
CA GLN A 18 -2.66 6.15 -11.77
C GLN A 18 -3.63 5.76 -12.88
N HIS A 19 -3.41 6.24 -14.12
CA HIS A 19 -4.18 5.78 -15.28
C HIS A 19 -3.93 4.30 -15.58
N ILE A 20 -2.67 3.86 -15.55
CA ILE A 20 -2.32 2.45 -15.81
C ILE A 20 -2.88 1.54 -14.70
N LEU A 21 -2.73 1.97 -13.45
CA LEU A 21 -3.23 1.22 -12.29
C LEU A 21 -4.77 1.12 -12.28
N THR A 22 -5.46 2.20 -12.66
CA THR A 22 -6.92 2.20 -12.83
C THR A 22 -7.37 1.31 -13.99
N LEU A 23 -6.58 1.19 -15.07
CA LEU A 23 -6.86 0.22 -16.12
C LEU A 23 -6.62 -1.22 -15.65
N ALA A 24 -5.55 -1.46 -14.89
CA ALA A 24 -5.25 -2.78 -14.33
C ALA A 24 -6.30 -3.25 -13.32
N SER A 25 -6.92 -2.33 -12.56
CA SER A 25 -7.95 -2.65 -11.57
C SER A 25 -9.23 -3.23 -12.19
N LYS A 26 -9.45 -3.06 -13.50
CA LYS A 26 -10.58 -3.68 -14.23
C LYS A 26 -10.50 -5.20 -14.30
N GLN A 27 -9.32 -5.79 -14.12
CA GLN A 27 -9.09 -7.24 -14.27
C GLN A 27 -8.76 -7.95 -12.96
N GLN A 28 -8.30 -7.21 -11.95
CA GLN A 28 -7.88 -7.77 -10.67
C GLN A 28 -7.89 -6.69 -9.59
N GLN A 29 -8.06 -7.09 -8.34
CA GLN A 29 -7.98 -6.17 -7.21
C GLN A 29 -6.60 -5.50 -7.16
N LEU A 30 -6.60 -4.18 -7.06
CA LEU A 30 -5.43 -3.34 -6.88
C LEU A 30 -5.32 -2.90 -5.42
N ILE A 31 -4.17 -3.17 -4.82
CA ILE A 31 -3.80 -2.64 -3.51
C ILE A 31 -2.61 -1.71 -3.70
N TYR A 32 -2.80 -0.44 -3.36
CA TYR A 32 -1.79 0.60 -3.46
C TYR A 32 -1.20 0.85 -2.08
N PHE A 33 -0.01 0.32 -1.84
CA PHE A 33 0.71 0.38 -0.58
C PHE A 33 1.65 1.59 -0.59
N GLU A 34 1.36 2.56 0.26
CA GLU A 34 2.11 3.81 0.34
C GLU A 34 3.23 3.75 1.40
N GLU A 35 4.13 4.74 1.36
CA GLU A 35 5.12 4.95 2.44
C GLU A 35 4.47 5.06 3.83
N PRO A 36 5.16 4.65 4.90
CA PRO A 36 4.63 4.81 6.24
C PRO A 36 4.48 6.29 6.61
N VAL A 37 3.48 6.59 7.45
CA VAL A 37 3.40 7.86 8.17
C VAL A 37 3.69 7.61 9.65
N PHE A 38 4.37 8.56 10.27
CA PHE A 38 4.72 8.49 11.69
C PHE A 38 3.82 9.42 12.48
N GLU A 39 3.06 8.87 13.42
CA GLU A 39 2.10 9.61 14.25
C GLU A 39 2.37 9.34 15.74
N GLU A 40 2.00 10.27 16.61
CA GLU A 40 2.06 10.09 18.07
C GLU A 40 0.98 9.10 18.54
N ARG A 41 1.24 7.81 18.31
CA ARG A 41 0.34 6.69 18.59
C ARG A 41 1.13 5.58 19.28
N HIS A 42 0.45 4.83 20.15
CA HIS A 42 1.08 3.71 20.87
C HIS A 42 1.19 2.42 20.05
N TYR A 43 0.30 2.20 19.07
CA TYR A 43 0.24 0.95 18.29
C TYR A 43 0.23 1.24 16.78
N PRO A 44 0.92 0.41 15.98
CA PRO A 44 0.89 0.53 14.54
C PRO A 44 -0.41 -0.06 13.96
N PHE A 45 -0.91 0.54 12.88
CA PHE A 45 -2.09 0.04 12.16
C PHE A 45 -2.02 0.37 10.66
N MET A 46 -2.87 -0.26 9.86
CA MET A 46 -3.07 0.08 8.45
C MET A 46 -4.25 1.05 8.33
N ARG A 47 -4.02 2.25 7.81
CA ARG A 47 -5.10 3.11 7.34
C ARG A 47 -5.47 2.65 5.94
N VAL A 48 -6.74 2.30 5.75
CA VAL A 48 -7.25 1.74 4.51
C VAL A 48 -8.32 2.67 3.96
N THR A 49 -8.19 3.06 2.70
CA THR A 49 -9.21 3.83 1.97
C THR A 49 -9.59 3.07 0.71
N ASP A 50 -10.89 2.86 0.50
CA ASP A 50 -11.41 2.29 -0.74
C ASP A 50 -11.67 3.43 -1.74
N GLU A 51 -10.77 3.59 -2.71
CA GLU A 51 -10.88 4.60 -3.77
C GLU A 51 -11.94 4.19 -4.82
N SER A 52 -12.11 2.88 -5.01
CA SER A 52 -13.17 2.27 -5.79
C SER A 52 -13.34 0.79 -5.38
N PRO A 53 -14.37 0.06 -5.85
CA PRO A 53 -14.55 -1.35 -5.48
C PRO A 53 -13.35 -2.26 -5.78
N MET A 54 -12.50 -1.88 -6.73
CA MET A 54 -11.33 -2.65 -7.16
C MET A 54 -9.99 -2.00 -6.78
N ILE A 55 -10.01 -0.81 -6.15
CA ILE A 55 -8.81 -0.05 -5.80
C ILE A 55 -8.87 0.33 -4.33
N ARG A 56 -7.88 -0.16 -3.59
CA ARG A 56 -7.70 0.15 -2.17
C ARG A 56 -6.33 0.76 -1.95
N THR A 57 -6.27 1.87 -1.24
CA THR A 57 -5.02 2.45 -0.76
C THR A 57 -4.79 2.01 0.68
N VAL A 58 -3.53 1.67 0.99
CA VAL A 58 -3.10 1.24 2.30
C VAL A 58 -1.91 2.07 2.71
N THR A 59 -2.08 2.85 3.77
CA THR A 59 -1.03 3.64 4.38
C THR A 59 -0.65 3.02 5.72
N PRO A 60 0.58 2.51 5.90
CA PRO A 60 1.07 2.10 7.21
C PRO A 60 1.16 3.31 8.14
N VAL A 61 0.53 3.23 9.30
CA VAL A 61 0.65 4.25 10.35
C VAL A 61 1.50 3.65 11.47
N LEU A 62 2.66 4.25 11.71
CA LEU A 62 3.65 3.77 12.66
C LEU A 62 3.82 4.76 13.83
N PRO A 63 4.11 4.27 15.05
CA PRO A 63 4.49 5.14 16.16
C PRO A 63 5.68 6.03 15.83
N ALA A 64 5.59 7.32 16.15
CA ALA A 64 6.71 8.24 16.08
C ALA A 64 7.89 7.76 16.98
N GLY A 65 9.12 7.96 16.50
CA GLY A 65 10.35 7.57 17.23
C GLY A 65 10.69 6.07 17.18
N ILE A 66 9.96 5.26 16.41
CA ILE A 66 10.29 3.86 16.18
C ILE A 66 11.58 3.71 15.36
N SER A 67 12.39 2.68 15.65
CA SER A 67 13.59 2.40 14.84
C SER A 67 13.22 1.92 13.44
N ALA A 68 14.06 2.23 12.45
CA ALA A 68 13.90 1.78 11.07
C ALA A 68 13.70 0.25 10.98
N THR A 69 14.50 -0.52 11.71
CA THR A 69 14.38 -2.00 11.77
C THR A 69 13.02 -2.48 12.25
N LYS A 70 12.42 -1.81 13.24
CA LYS A 70 11.09 -2.14 13.74
C LYS A 70 10.00 -1.67 12.78
N ALA A 71 10.18 -0.51 12.14
CA ALA A 71 9.30 -0.03 11.08
C ALA A 71 9.23 -1.03 9.92
N ASP A 72 10.38 -1.53 9.44
CA ASP A 72 10.45 -2.53 8.38
C ASP A 72 9.75 -3.84 8.77
N ALA A 73 9.98 -4.32 10.00
CA ALA A 73 9.33 -5.53 10.51
C ALA A 73 7.79 -5.39 10.58
N ILE A 74 7.30 -4.22 10.99
CA ILE A 74 5.86 -3.93 11.05
C ILE A 74 5.27 -3.86 9.63
N GLN A 75 5.93 -3.15 8.71
CA GLN A 75 5.48 -3.05 7.32
C GLN A 75 5.43 -4.42 6.65
N ARG A 76 6.45 -5.26 6.87
CA ARG A 76 6.44 -6.66 6.39
C ARG A 76 5.23 -7.42 6.91
N ARG A 77 4.94 -7.32 8.21
CA ARG A 77 3.76 -7.96 8.80
C ARG A 77 2.45 -7.47 8.17
N PHE A 78 2.35 -6.18 7.84
CA PHE A 78 1.18 -5.63 7.14
C PHE A 78 1.04 -6.18 5.72
N VAL A 79 2.13 -6.30 4.97
CA VAL A 79 2.12 -6.95 3.66
C VAL A 79 1.68 -8.40 3.78
N ASP A 80 2.23 -9.15 4.74
CA ASP A 80 1.85 -10.56 4.98
C ASP A 80 0.34 -10.68 5.30
N GLN A 81 -0.20 -9.76 6.11
CA GLN A 81 -1.63 -9.70 6.42
C GLN A 81 -2.48 -9.43 5.17
N ILE A 82 -2.07 -8.49 4.32
CA ILE A 82 -2.75 -8.17 3.07
C ILE A 82 -2.79 -9.41 2.17
N LEU A 83 -1.64 -10.05 1.96
CA LEU A 83 -1.53 -11.22 1.10
C LEU A 83 -2.36 -12.41 1.62
N THR A 84 -2.45 -12.58 2.94
CA THR A 84 -3.24 -13.67 3.55
C THR A 84 -4.74 -13.37 3.55
N SER A 85 -5.14 -12.09 3.56
CA SER A 85 -6.54 -11.68 3.67
C SER A 85 -7.39 -11.92 2.42
N ALA A 86 -6.76 -12.08 1.24
CA ALA A 86 -7.46 -12.26 -0.02
C ALA A 86 -6.81 -13.40 -0.83
N PRO A 87 -7.53 -14.48 -1.16
CA PRO A 87 -7.02 -15.51 -2.05
C PRO A 87 -6.75 -14.90 -3.43
N HIS A 88 -5.61 -15.26 -4.02
CA HIS A 88 -5.18 -14.75 -5.31
C HIS A 88 -4.45 -15.84 -6.10
N ASP A 89 -4.98 -16.20 -7.27
CA ASP A 89 -4.36 -17.20 -8.14
C ASP A 89 -3.06 -16.70 -8.77
N ARG A 90 -2.96 -15.37 -8.93
CA ARG A 90 -1.78 -14.70 -9.46
C ARG A 90 -1.52 -13.41 -8.68
N LEU A 91 -0.32 -13.30 -8.14
CA LEU A 91 0.20 -12.08 -7.51
C LEU A 91 1.09 -11.33 -8.51
N THR A 92 0.80 -10.06 -8.73
CA THR A 92 1.68 -9.14 -9.45
C THR A 92 2.15 -8.08 -8.48
N VAL A 93 3.46 -7.87 -8.40
CA VAL A 93 4.06 -6.84 -7.56
C VAL A 93 4.64 -5.75 -8.44
N TRP A 94 4.31 -4.50 -8.16
CA TRP A 94 4.82 -3.33 -8.85
C TRP A 94 5.54 -2.43 -7.85
N TYR A 95 6.81 -2.11 -8.11
CA TYR A 95 7.54 -1.06 -7.37
C TYR A 95 7.55 0.24 -8.16
N TYR A 96 6.85 1.26 -7.65
CA TYR A 96 6.84 2.61 -8.19
C TYR A 96 7.74 3.49 -7.32
N THR A 97 9.02 3.53 -7.67
CA THR A 97 10.08 4.29 -7.00
C THR A 97 10.53 5.46 -7.87
N PRO A 98 10.97 6.59 -7.30
CA PRO A 98 11.57 7.66 -8.08
C PRO A 98 12.95 7.16 -8.57
N MET A 99 13.25 7.37 -9.85
CA MET A 99 14.64 7.30 -10.35
C MET A 99 15.31 8.64 -10.15
#